data_AF-A0A3A8ZKS7-F1
#
_entry.id   AF-A0A3A8ZKS7-F1
#
_cell.length_a   1.000
_cell.length_b   1.000
_cell.length_c   1.000
_cell.angle_alpha   90.00
_cell.angle_beta   90.00
_cell.angle_gamma   90.00
#
_symmetry.space_group_name_H-M   'P 1'
#
loop_
_entity.id
_entity.type
_entity.pdbx_description
1 polymer ?
#
loop_
_entity_poly.entity_id
_entity_poly.type
_entity_poly.pdbx_seq_one_letter_code
_entity_poly.pdbx_strand_id
1 'polypeptide(L)'
;MEKVRFQVLGYRNFSRKSDGKPLTVLTAFYSCTPQDNEKGAFGCKYTDFFLPDDKVGTLQPSCIGQEFIPQYGINGFGKPTLEDYSFKEWKA
;
A
#
# COMPACT_ATOMS: atom_id res chain seq x y z
N MET A 1 -6.24 12.43 15.75
CA MET A 1 -5.79 11.09 15.33
C MET A 1 -4.52 11.27 14.54
N GLU A 2 -3.39 10.69 14.96
CA GLU A 2 -2.19 10.68 14.12
C GLU A 2 -2.49 9.95 12.81
N LYS A 3 -2.09 10.55 11.70
CA LYS A 3 -2.30 9.96 10.37
C LYS A 3 -1.29 8.83 10.20
N VAL A 4 -1.77 7.61 9.99
CA VAL A 4 -0.90 6.46 9.65
C VAL A 4 -0.15 6.78 8.35
N ARG A 5 1.18 6.65 8.39
CA ARG A 5 2.07 6.88 7.25
C ARG A 5 2.64 5.54 6.80
N PHE A 6 2.68 5.29 5.50
CA PHE A 6 3.18 4.05 4.92
C PHE A 6 4.50 4.31 4.22
N GLN A 7 5.58 3.64 4.62
CA GLN A 7 6.85 3.68 3.89
C GLN A 7 7.01 2.43 3.04
N VAL A 8 7.35 2.60 1.76
CA VAL A 8 7.49 1.50 0.80
C VAL A 8 8.70 0.63 1.16
N LEU A 9 8.47 -0.67 1.34
CA LEU A 9 9.53 -1.69 1.49
C LEU A 9 9.96 -2.27 0.14
N GLY A 10 9.01 -2.42 -0.79
CA GLY A 10 9.27 -3.03 -2.09
C GLY A 10 7.99 -3.26 -2.87
N TYR A 11 8.14 -3.86 -4.06
CA TYR A 11 7.03 -4.22 -4.91
C TYR A 11 7.31 -5.50 -5.69
N ARG A 12 6.24 -6.16 -6.15
CA ARG A 12 6.32 -7.38 -6.95
C ARG A 12 5.32 -7.30 -8.10
N ASN A 13 5.76 -7.71 -9.29
CA ASN A 13 4.93 -7.89 -10.46
C ASN A 13 4.77 -9.39 -10.74
N PHE A 14 3.55 -9.86 -10.95
CA PHE A 14 3.28 -11.26 -11.27
C PHE A 14 1.96 -11.43 -12.00
N SER A 15 1.77 -12.56 -12.67
CA SER A 15 0.49 -12.92 -13.29
C SER A 15 -0.41 -13.61 -12.29
N ARG A 16 -1.68 -13.17 -12.18
CA ARG A 16 -2.67 -13.77 -11.32
C ARG A 16 -3.00 -15.19 -11.79
N LYS A 17 -3.00 -16.15 -10.87
CA LYS A 17 -3.24 -17.58 -11.18
C LYS A 17 -4.62 -17.87 -11.77
N SER A 18 -5.64 -17.09 -11.43
CA SER A 18 -7.03 -17.37 -11.83
C SER A 18 -7.34 -17.03 -13.28
N ASP A 19 -6.72 -15.99 -13.83
CA ASP A 19 -7.06 -15.47 -15.17
C ASP A 19 -5.86 -14.94 -15.96
N GLY A 20 -4.63 -15.13 -15.47
CA GLY A 20 -3.40 -14.74 -16.15
C GLY A 20 -3.14 -13.24 -16.23
N LYS A 21 -4.04 -12.39 -15.70
CA LYS A 21 -3.88 -10.93 -15.77
C LYS A 21 -2.67 -10.45 -14.96
N PRO A 22 -1.92 -9.45 -15.46
CA PRO A 22 -0.78 -8.91 -14.73
C PRO A 22 -1.26 -8.17 -13.49
N LEU A 23 -0.47 -8.24 -12.42
CA LEU A 23 -0.79 -7.63 -11.14
C LEU A 23 0.48 -7.08 -10.49
N THR A 24 0.36 -5.93 -9.84
CA THR A 24 1.42 -5.31 -9.05
C THR A 24 0.99 -5.18 -7.60
N VAL A 25 1.84 -5.66 -6.69
CA VAL A 25 1.67 -5.49 -5.24
C VAL A 25 2.79 -4.60 -4.72
N LEU A 26 2.40 -3.57 -3.95
CA LEU A 26 3.30 -2.72 -3.17
C LEU A 26 3.24 -3.15 -1.71
N THR A 27 4.39 -3.51 -1.13
CA THR A 27 4.50 -3.80 0.30
C THR A 27 5.01 -2.54 1.02
N ALA A 28 4.29 -2.07 2.03
CA ALA A 28 4.70 -0.94 2.85
C ALA A 28 4.59 -1.26 4.35
N PHE A 29 5.38 -0.56 5.16
CA PHE A 29 5.27 -0.64 6.62
C PHE A 29 4.74 0.65 7.23
N TYR A 30 4.15 0.52 8.41
CA TYR A 30 3.64 1.62 9.21
C TYR A 30 3.85 1.33 10.70
N SER A 31 4.00 2.38 11.50
CA SER A 31 4.09 2.26 12.94
C SER A 31 2.78 1.74 13.52
N CYS A 32 2.87 0.83 14.50
CA CYS A 32 1.70 0.35 15.23
C CYS A 32 0.90 1.52 15.81
N THR A 33 -0.41 1.52 15.57
CA THR A 33 -1.30 2.52 16.15
C THR A 33 -1.53 2.26 17.64
N PRO A 34 -2.06 3.23 18.42
CA PRO A 34 -2.48 2.96 19.79
C PRO A 34 -3.43 1.74 19.90
N GLN A 35 -4.33 1.57 18.94
CA GLN A 35 -5.25 0.43 18.86
C GLN A 35 -4.55 -0.90 18.55
N ASP A 36 -3.42 -0.88 17.84
CA ASP A 36 -2.57 -2.07 17.67
C ASP A 36 -1.87 -2.43 18.98
N ASN A 37 -1.39 -1.43 19.72
CA ASN A 37 -0.71 -1.62 21.01
C ASN A 37 -1.64 -2.23 22.05
N GLU A 38 -2.93 -1.85 22.08
CA GLU A 38 -3.96 -2.47 22.92
C GLU A 38 -4.12 -3.97 22.66
N LYS A 39 -3.75 -4.44 21.46
CA LYS A 39 -3.77 -5.85 21.06
C LYS A 39 -2.40 -6.53 21.20
N GLY A 40 -1.43 -5.86 21.83
CA GLY A 40 -0.09 -6.38 22.06
C GLY A 40 0.86 -6.29 20.85
N ALA A 41 0.50 -5.55 19.80
CA ALA A 41 1.37 -5.36 18.64
C ALA A 41 2.17 -4.05 18.76
N PHE A 42 3.50 -4.14 18.77
CA PHE A 42 4.41 -3.00 18.95
C PHE A 42 5.42 -2.86 17.80
N GLY A 43 5.99 -1.67 17.65
CA GLY A 43 6.96 -1.37 16.61
C GLY A 43 6.30 -1.02 15.29
N CYS A 44 6.50 -1.86 14.27
CA CYS A 44 5.95 -1.64 12.93
C CYS A 44 5.19 -2.88 12.43
N LYS A 45 4.14 -2.63 11.66
CA LYS A 45 3.44 -3.65 10.87
C LYS A 45 3.68 -3.39 9.40
N TYR A 46 3.52 -4.41 8.57
CA TYR A 46 3.54 -4.29 7.12
C TYR A 46 2.17 -4.64 6.53
N THR A 47 1.91 -4.12 5.34
CA THR A 47 0.70 -4.40 4.57
C THR A 47 0.99 -4.34 3.08
N ASP A 48 0.16 -5.06 2.32
CA ASP A 48 0.26 -5.15 0.87
C ASP A 48 -0.90 -4.36 0.24
N PHE A 49 -0.56 -3.50 -0.73
CA PHE A 49 -1.49 -2.77 -1.56
C PHE A 49 -1.48 -3.35 -2.98
N PHE A 50 -2.63 -3.83 -3.43
CA PHE A 50 -2.85 -4.27 -4.79
C PHE A 50 -3.13 -3.05 -5.66
N LEU A 51 -2.28 -2.78 -6.65
CA LEU A 51 -2.46 -1.62 -7.51
C LEU A 51 -3.65 -1.78 -8.46
N PRO A 52 -4.31 -0.68 -8.84
CA PRO A 52 -5.29 -0.67 -9.91
C PRO A 52 -4.73 -1.23 -11.22
N ASP A 53 -5.59 -1.82 -12.05
CA ASP A 53 -5.21 -2.47 -13.32
C ASP A 53 -4.45 -1.51 -14.26
N ASP A 54 -4.79 -0.22 -14.28
CA ASP A 54 -4.13 0.82 -15.09
C ASP A 54 -2.77 1.28 -14.54
N LYS A 55 -2.43 0.88 -13.31
CA LYS A 55 -1.17 1.20 -12.63
C LYS A 55 -0.25 -0.02 -12.49
N VAL A 56 -0.59 -1.13 -13.12
CA VAL A 56 0.25 -2.34 -13.10
C VAL A 56 1.58 -2.07 -13.82
N GLY A 57 2.69 -2.43 -13.17
CA GLY A 57 4.04 -2.30 -13.72
C GLY A 57 4.63 -0.88 -13.68
N THR A 58 3.94 0.10 -13.09
CA THR A 58 4.41 1.50 -13.08
C THR A 58 5.42 1.81 -11.97
N LEU A 59 5.59 0.92 -11.00
CA LEU A 59 6.52 1.12 -9.88
C LEU A 59 7.98 0.92 -10.31
N GLN A 60 8.85 1.77 -9.78
CA GLN A 60 10.29 1.75 -10.03
C GLN A 60 11.07 1.53 -8.72
N PRO A 61 12.35 1.11 -8.78
CA PRO A 61 13.18 0.96 -7.58
C PRO A 61 13.29 2.25 -6.75
N SER A 62 13.20 3.42 -7.40
CA SER A 62 13.21 4.74 -6.75
C SER A 62 11.99 5.01 -5.85
N CYS A 63 10.91 4.23 -5.99
CA CYS A 63 9.75 4.31 -5.10
C CYS A 63 10.01 3.73 -3.71
N ILE A 64 11.03 2.87 -3.56
CA ILE A 64 11.37 2.24 -2.28
C ILE A 64 11.88 3.29 -1.30
N GLY A 65 11.41 3.23 -0.05
CA GLY A 65 11.75 4.20 0.98
C GLY A 65 10.94 5.50 0.93
N GLN A 66 10.14 5.73 -0.12
CA GLN A 66 9.20 6.86 -0.19
C GLN A 66 7.96 6.60 0.68
N GLU A 67 7.25 7.66 1.04
CA GLU A 67 5.93 7.56 1.65
C GLU A 67 4.87 7.30 0.58
N PHE A 68 4.14 6.20 0.74
CA PHE A 68 3.00 5.84 -0.08
C PHE A 68 1.71 6.42 0.50
N ILE A 69 0.98 7.19 -0.31
CA ILE A 69 -0.29 7.79 0.07
C ILE A 69 -1.40 7.13 -0.77
N PRO A 70 -2.11 6.12 -0.24
CA PRO A 70 -3.20 5.49 -0.96
C PRO A 70 -4.41 6.43 -1.03
N GLN A 71 -5.07 6.44 -2.19
CA GLN A 71 -6.33 7.17 -2.41
C GLN A 71 -7.43 6.14 -2.65
N TYR A 72 -8.33 6.05 -1.66
CA TYR A 72 -9.46 5.12 -1.70
C TYR A 72 -10.73 5.86 -2.12
N GLY A 73 -11.47 5.26 -3.03
CA GLY A 73 -12.86 5.60 -3.29
C GLY A 73 -13.79 4.44 -2.93
N ILE A 74 -15.08 4.69 -3.06
CA ILE A 74 -16.14 3.71 -2.82
C ILE A 74 -16.66 3.24 -4.17
N ASN A 75 -16.50 1.95 -4.47
CA ASN A 75 -17.01 1.41 -5.73
C ASN A 75 -18.55 1.30 -5.74
N GLY A 76 -19.10 0.91 -6.89
CA GLY A 76 -20.55 0.74 -7.09
C GLY A 76 -21.23 -0.28 -6.16
N PHE A 77 -20.48 -1.05 -5.37
CA PHE A 77 -20.99 -1.99 -4.36
C PHE A 77 -20.77 -1.50 -2.91
N GLY A 78 -20.38 -0.23 -2.72
CA GLY A 78 -20.17 0.34 -1.39
C GLY A 78 -18.87 -0.10 -0.71
N LYS A 79 -17.95 -0.75 -1.42
CA LYS A 79 -16.69 -1.23 -0.85
C LYS A 79 -15.55 -0.25 -1.14
N PRO A 80 -14.62 -0.03 -0.17
CA PRO A 80 -13.42 0.76 -0.43
C PRO A 80 -12.53 0.03 -1.42
N THR A 81 -12.04 0.78 -2.41
CA THR A 81 -11.15 0.27 -3.46
C THR A 81 -10.03 1.29 -3.65
N LEU A 82 -8.79 0.80 -3.80
CA LEU A 82 -7.68 1.68 -4.14
C LEU A 82 -7.92 2.17 -5.57
N GLU A 83 -8.07 3.48 -5.75
CA GLU A 83 -8.34 4.09 -7.06
C GLU A 83 -7.10 4.77 -7.62
N ASP A 84 -6.29 5.40 -6.75
CA ASP A 84 -5.02 6.01 -7.14
C ASP A 84 -4.04 6.03 -5.97
N TYR A 85 -2.84 6.54 -6.22
CA TYR A 85 -1.84 6.77 -5.18
C TYR A 85 -0.87 7.89 -5.56
N SER A 86 -0.21 8.44 -4.55
CA SER A 86 0.89 9.38 -4.74
C SER A 86 2.05 9.05 -3.83
N PHE A 87 3.26 9.45 -4.23
CA PHE A 87 4.46 9.34 -3.42
C PHE A 87 4.90 10.70 -2.90
N LYS A 88 5.49 10.70 -1.70
CA LYS A 88 6.28 11.82 -1.19
C LYS A 88 7.55 11.33 -0.53
N GLU A 89 8.51 12.23 -0.38
CA GLU A 89 9.73 11.95 0.37
C GLU A 89 9.40 11.53 1.82
N TRP A 90 10.06 10.48 2.30
CA TRP A 90 9.92 10.06 3.68
C TRP A 90 10.69 11.00 4.61
N LYS A 91 9.96 11.86 5.31
CA LYS A 91 10.50 12.66 6.41
C LYS A 91 10.49 11.82 7.68
N ALA A 92 11.67 11.48 8.18
CA ALA A 92 11.89 10.87 9.49
C ALA A 92 11.48 11.82 10.62
#